data_AF-A0A972ZBY5-F1
#
_entry.id   AF-A0A972ZBY5-F1
#
_cell.length_a   1.000
_cell.length_b   1.000
_cell.length_c   1.000
_cell.angle_alpha   90.00
_cell.angle_beta   90.00
_cell.angle_gamma   90.00
#
_symmetry.space_group_name_H-M   'P 1'
#
loop_
_entity.id
_entity.type
_entity.pdbx_description
1 polymer ?
#
loop_
_entity_poly.entity_id
_entity_poly.type
_entity_poly.pdbx_seq_one_letter_code
_entity_poly.pdbx_strand_id
1 'polypeptide(L)'
;PNIVAVYDTGEDILGDDGKTVVVPYIVMEHVDGQTLRQLLASGRRLLPERALEITAGILAALDYSHRHGIVHRDIKPANVMLTRTGDVKVMDFGIARALADASATMTAASAVMGTAQYLSPEQARGEVVDARSDLYSTGCLLYELLTGRPPFQGDSPVSVAYQHVSEEPLPPSQVDPAVPPSLDPLVLKALAKDPDDRYQTAADFRTDVERAMAGLPITSAIPAVVPAAAAGVAAADATQQFAASGPPADPMAGTEDEEKKRSPWVWIGIAALVLLVAGLALFLGRVLFGATAAEQVSVPTIVGKTIQQAENTLTQQGLSLGTQTPETSDQPKGNILSQNPQAGSQLAKGQSVAVTISAGLAQVQVPQLTGLASSDDAQAALSEVNLNLGNVTQQDSDQPAGMVLSQSPNSGTTVDEGSSVNIAVSNGMVSVPNVVGDTEAQANATLINAGFNVQVINQPSSDPAGTVLAQSPNGGSKAQKGAQVTITVATALAAPEPDRANQAPPADPQNQAGGVADGQSASPTATATAPALTDDGGVIVGP
;
A
#
# COMPACT_ATOMS: atom_id res chain seq x y z
N PRO A 1 -3.77 -14.37 -32.58
CA PRO A 1 -5.18 -13.91 -32.44
C PRO A 1 -5.42 -13.14 -31.14
N ASN A 2 -4.83 -13.60 -30.02
CA ASN A 2 -5.06 -13.02 -28.69
C ASN A 2 -3.92 -12.10 -28.20
N ILE A 3 -3.02 -11.70 -29.10
CA ILE A 3 -1.92 -10.77 -28.82
C ILE A 3 -2.17 -9.52 -29.67
N VAL A 4 -2.02 -8.33 -29.07
CA VAL A 4 -2.05 -7.04 -29.78
C VAL A 4 -0.81 -6.94 -30.68
N ALA A 5 -1.02 -6.72 -31.96
CA ALA A 5 0.10 -6.59 -32.90
C ALA A 5 0.83 -5.26 -32.69
N VAL A 6 2.17 -5.29 -32.69
CA VAL A 6 3.01 -4.10 -32.80
C VAL A 6 3.37 -3.91 -34.27
N TYR A 7 3.07 -2.74 -34.83
CA TYR A 7 3.29 -2.42 -36.23
C TYR A 7 4.58 -1.64 -36.46
N ASP A 8 4.92 -0.71 -35.57
CA ASP A 8 6.09 0.16 -35.75
C ASP A 8 6.62 0.71 -34.41
N THR A 9 7.83 1.25 -34.42
CA THR A 9 8.46 1.95 -33.30
C THR A 9 9.22 3.16 -33.81
N GLY A 10 9.19 4.29 -33.10
CA GLY A 10 9.91 5.48 -33.49
C GLY A 10 10.23 6.41 -32.33
N GLU A 11 10.84 7.55 -32.64
CA GLU A 11 11.16 8.61 -31.68
C GLU A 11 10.63 9.93 -32.22
N ASP A 12 10.00 10.72 -31.36
CA ASP A 12 9.61 12.08 -31.65
C ASP A 12 10.46 13.06 -30.85
N ILE A 13 10.69 14.25 -31.37
CA ILE A 13 11.54 15.27 -30.75
C ILE A 13 10.64 16.44 -30.35
N LEU A 14 10.40 16.58 -29.05
CA LEU A 14 9.57 17.64 -28.48
C LEU A 14 10.46 18.72 -27.84
N GLY A 15 10.26 19.98 -28.25
CA GLY A 15 10.87 21.14 -27.59
C GLY A 15 10.62 22.47 -28.30
N ASP A 16 10.29 23.51 -27.51
CA ASP A 16 10.50 24.92 -27.84
C ASP A 16 11.53 25.48 -26.83
N ASP A 17 12.35 26.45 -27.25
CA ASP A 17 13.32 27.18 -26.41
C ASP A 17 14.42 26.34 -25.72
N GLY A 18 15.13 25.51 -26.49
CA GLY A 18 16.47 25.03 -26.12
C GLY A 18 16.53 23.82 -25.18
N LYS A 19 15.39 23.19 -24.85
CA LYS A 19 15.34 21.85 -24.24
C LYS A 19 14.67 20.87 -25.20
N THR A 20 15.49 20.07 -25.86
CA THR A 20 15.06 18.98 -26.73
C THR A 20 14.81 17.72 -25.90
N VAL A 21 13.58 17.22 -25.87
CA VAL A 21 13.19 15.96 -25.23
C VAL A 21 12.88 14.96 -26.34
N VAL A 22 13.61 13.84 -26.37
CA VAL A 22 13.29 12.71 -27.25
C VAL A 22 12.25 11.84 -26.57
N VAL A 23 11.12 11.60 -27.24
CA VAL A 23 10.00 10.81 -26.76
C VAL A 23 9.83 9.58 -27.66
N PRO A 24 10.19 8.38 -27.19
CA PRO A 24 9.97 7.16 -27.94
C PRO A 24 8.47 6.82 -28.00
N TYR A 25 8.01 6.27 -29.12
CA TYR A 25 6.65 5.80 -29.31
C TYR A 25 6.61 4.41 -29.98
N ILE A 26 5.50 3.70 -29.75
CA ILE A 26 5.21 2.39 -30.35
C ILE A 26 3.83 2.47 -31.00
N VAL A 27 3.73 2.00 -32.25
CA VAL A 27 2.48 1.91 -32.99
C VAL A 27 1.97 0.48 -32.91
N MET A 28 0.73 0.30 -32.45
CA MET A 28 0.13 -1.01 -32.21
C MET A 28 -1.32 -1.10 -32.71
N GLU A 29 -1.84 -2.31 -32.81
CA GLU A 29 -3.24 -2.61 -33.12
C GLU A 29 -4.15 -1.85 -32.14
N HIS A 30 -5.06 -1.04 -32.68
CA HIS A 30 -6.09 -0.39 -31.87
C HIS A 30 -7.19 -1.38 -31.51
N VAL A 31 -7.23 -1.78 -30.23
CA VAL A 31 -8.26 -2.67 -29.69
C VAL A 31 -9.43 -1.83 -29.18
N ASP A 32 -10.57 -1.88 -29.87
CA ASP A 32 -11.80 -1.22 -29.42
C ASP A 32 -12.47 -2.03 -28.30
N GLY A 33 -12.26 -1.60 -27.06
CA GLY A 33 -12.62 -2.34 -25.87
C GLY A 33 -12.26 -1.62 -24.56
N GLN A 34 -12.24 -2.38 -23.46
CA GLN A 34 -11.80 -1.90 -22.14
C GLN A 34 -10.77 -2.87 -21.54
N THR A 35 -9.89 -2.37 -20.69
CA THR A 35 -8.95 -3.22 -19.95
C THR A 35 -9.67 -4.00 -18.85
N LEU A 36 -9.10 -5.13 -18.42
CA LEU A 36 -9.63 -5.84 -17.25
C LEU A 36 -9.55 -4.98 -15.98
N ARG A 37 -8.56 -4.08 -15.88
CA ARG A 37 -8.49 -3.09 -14.79
C ARG A 37 -9.73 -2.20 -14.74
N GLN A 38 -10.16 -1.68 -15.89
CA GLN A 38 -11.37 -0.86 -15.98
C GLN A 38 -12.64 -1.68 -15.67
N LEU A 39 -12.67 -2.94 -16.12
CA LEU A 39 -13.77 -3.86 -15.81
C LEU A 39 -13.89 -4.12 -14.30
N LEU A 40 -12.79 -4.46 -13.63
CA LEU A 40 -12.74 -4.72 -12.18
C LEU A 40 -13.08 -3.47 -11.37
N ALA A 41 -12.53 -2.31 -11.75
CA ALA A 41 -12.81 -1.03 -11.10
C ALA A 41 -14.28 -0.60 -11.20
N SER A 42 -15.04 -1.09 -12.19
CA SER A 42 -16.48 -0.81 -12.31
C SER A 42 -17.33 -1.49 -11.22
N GLY A 43 -16.73 -2.36 -10.39
CA GLY A 43 -17.43 -3.12 -9.35
C GLY A 43 -18.32 -4.24 -9.88
N ARG A 44 -18.39 -4.42 -11.21
CA ARG A 44 -19.16 -5.51 -11.84
C ARG A 44 -18.53 -6.85 -11.50
N ARG A 45 -19.29 -7.70 -10.80
CA ARG A 45 -18.93 -9.10 -10.55
C ARG A 45 -19.10 -9.90 -11.83
N LEU A 46 -18.11 -10.72 -12.16
CA LEU A 46 -18.17 -11.67 -13.25
C LEU A 46 -18.70 -13.00 -12.76
N LEU A 47 -19.45 -13.70 -13.62
CA LEU A 47 -19.75 -15.10 -13.38
C LEU A 47 -18.47 -15.94 -13.48
N PRO A 48 -18.31 -17.01 -12.67
CA PRO A 48 -17.13 -17.86 -12.72
C PRO A 48 -16.81 -18.37 -14.13
N GLU A 49 -17.83 -18.71 -14.92
CA GLU A 49 -17.67 -19.17 -16.30
C GLU A 49 -17.02 -18.09 -17.17
N ARG A 50 -17.41 -16.82 -17.00
CA ARG A 50 -16.82 -15.71 -17.73
C ARG A 50 -15.37 -15.44 -17.30
N ALA A 51 -15.05 -15.60 -16.02
CA ALA A 51 -13.67 -15.50 -15.54
C ALA A 51 -12.78 -16.58 -16.16
N LEU A 52 -13.29 -17.81 -16.29
CA LEU A 52 -12.59 -18.92 -16.94
C LEU A 52 -12.42 -18.69 -18.45
N GLU A 53 -13.44 -18.19 -19.16
CA GLU A 53 -13.33 -17.83 -20.58
C GLU A 53 -12.22 -16.80 -20.83
N ILE A 54 -12.16 -15.75 -20.01
CA ILE A 54 -11.14 -14.71 -20.11
C ILE A 54 -9.76 -15.33 -19.87
N THR A 55 -9.64 -16.15 -18.83
CA THR A 55 -8.38 -16.82 -18.46
C THR A 55 -7.89 -17.76 -19.57
N ALA A 56 -8.79 -18.54 -20.19
CA ALA A 56 -8.46 -19.37 -21.35
C ALA A 56 -7.94 -18.53 -22.53
N GLY A 57 -8.52 -17.34 -22.75
CA GLY A 57 -8.07 -16.39 -23.76
C GLY A 57 -6.66 -15.82 -23.49
N ILE A 58 -6.33 -15.54 -22.23
CA ILE A 58 -4.97 -15.12 -21.81
C ILE A 58 -3.98 -16.25 -22.02
N LEU A 59 -4.32 -17.46 -21.56
CA LEU A 59 -3.45 -18.63 -21.68
C LEU A 59 -3.18 -19.03 -23.13
N ALA A 60 -4.16 -18.82 -24.03
CA ALA A 60 -3.94 -18.99 -25.47
C ALA A 60 -2.91 -18.02 -26.05
N ALA A 61 -2.86 -16.77 -25.56
CA ALA A 61 -1.85 -15.80 -25.94
C ALA A 61 -0.46 -16.18 -25.38
N LEU A 62 -0.41 -16.58 -24.11
CA LEU A 62 0.82 -17.00 -23.44
C LEU A 62 1.41 -18.27 -24.07
N ASP A 63 0.60 -19.29 -24.36
CA ASP A 63 1.06 -20.51 -25.04
C ASP A 63 1.72 -20.19 -26.39
N TYR A 64 1.11 -19.29 -27.18
CA TYR A 64 1.71 -18.83 -28.42
C TYR A 64 3.06 -18.14 -28.19
N SER A 65 3.15 -17.23 -27.21
CA SER A 65 4.38 -16.49 -26.90
C SER A 65 5.49 -17.39 -26.36
N HIS A 66 5.17 -18.27 -25.43
CA HIS A 66 6.11 -19.19 -24.76
C HIS A 66 6.74 -20.17 -25.76
N ARG A 67 5.98 -20.65 -26.75
CA ARG A 67 6.51 -21.49 -27.85
C ARG A 67 7.54 -20.77 -28.73
N HIS A 68 7.52 -19.44 -28.74
CA HIS A 68 8.50 -18.61 -29.44
C HIS A 68 9.59 -18.07 -28.51
N GLY A 69 9.67 -18.57 -27.26
CA GLY A 69 10.69 -18.18 -26.29
C GLY A 69 10.50 -16.81 -25.66
N ILE A 70 9.31 -16.20 -25.82
CA ILE A 70 9.00 -14.87 -25.28
C ILE A 70 8.18 -15.04 -24.01
N VAL A 71 8.72 -14.58 -22.88
CA VAL A 71 8.03 -14.50 -21.58
C VAL A 71 7.51 -13.08 -21.40
N HIS A 72 6.25 -12.92 -20.98
CA HIS A 72 5.61 -11.62 -20.86
C HIS A 72 6.13 -10.80 -19.67
N ARG A 73 6.32 -11.43 -18.50
CA ARG A 73 6.88 -10.87 -17.25
C ARG A 73 6.07 -9.78 -16.56
N ASP A 74 4.88 -9.45 -17.06
CA ASP A 74 4.05 -8.35 -16.54
C ASP A 74 2.55 -8.61 -16.82
N ILE A 75 2.09 -9.83 -16.59
CA ILE A 75 0.66 -10.16 -16.73
C ILE A 75 -0.11 -9.52 -15.58
N LYS A 76 -1.03 -8.61 -15.91
CA LYS A 76 -1.89 -7.88 -14.96
C LYS A 76 -3.13 -7.34 -15.66
N PRO A 77 -4.19 -6.93 -14.94
CA PRO A 77 -5.44 -6.45 -15.56
C PRO A 77 -5.29 -5.23 -16.48
N ALA A 78 -4.24 -4.43 -16.32
CA ALA A 78 -3.96 -3.30 -17.21
C ALA A 78 -3.46 -3.74 -18.60
N ASN A 79 -2.83 -4.91 -18.70
CA ASN A 79 -2.18 -5.43 -19.91
C ASN A 79 -3.07 -6.47 -20.64
N VAL A 80 -4.34 -6.55 -20.28
CA VAL A 80 -5.33 -7.43 -20.91
C VAL A 80 -6.58 -6.62 -21.24
N MET A 81 -7.00 -6.67 -22.50
CA MET A 81 -8.18 -5.99 -23.02
C MET A 81 -9.27 -6.98 -23.42
N LEU A 82 -10.52 -6.57 -23.22
CA LEU A 82 -11.70 -7.21 -23.78
C LEU A 82 -12.27 -6.34 -24.87
N THR A 83 -12.40 -6.90 -26.07
CA THR A 83 -13.09 -6.23 -27.19
C THR A 83 -14.59 -6.12 -26.91
N ARG A 84 -15.29 -5.28 -27.68
CA ARG A 84 -16.76 -5.22 -27.63
C ARG A 84 -17.45 -6.55 -27.96
N THR A 85 -16.81 -7.42 -28.72
CA THR A 85 -17.27 -8.78 -29.04
C THR A 85 -16.98 -9.79 -27.94
N GLY A 86 -16.22 -9.40 -26.91
CA GLY A 86 -15.86 -10.25 -25.77
C GLY A 86 -14.58 -11.05 -25.94
N ASP A 87 -13.80 -10.80 -27.01
CA ASP A 87 -12.52 -11.45 -27.27
C ASP A 87 -11.42 -10.87 -26.38
N VAL A 88 -10.45 -11.73 -26.01
CA VAL A 88 -9.31 -11.36 -25.16
C VAL A 88 -8.11 -10.97 -26.01
N LYS A 89 -7.49 -9.84 -25.67
CA LYS A 89 -6.25 -9.33 -26.26
C LYS A 89 -5.24 -9.00 -25.16
N VAL A 90 -4.11 -9.69 -25.17
CA VAL A 90 -2.96 -9.43 -24.29
C VAL A 90 -2.02 -8.46 -24.98
N MET A 91 -1.54 -7.45 -24.26
CA MET A 91 -0.64 -6.40 -24.75
C MET A 91 0.58 -6.26 -23.85
N ASP A 92 1.57 -5.46 -24.27
CA ASP A 92 2.75 -5.10 -23.46
C ASP A 92 3.63 -6.28 -23.02
N PHE A 93 4.01 -7.12 -23.99
CA PHE A 93 4.99 -8.21 -23.79
C PHE A 93 6.38 -7.66 -23.45
N GLY A 94 6.65 -7.41 -22.17
CA GLY A 94 7.99 -7.29 -21.58
C GLY A 94 8.90 -6.14 -22.06
N ILE A 95 8.46 -5.27 -22.99
CA ILE A 95 9.28 -4.21 -23.60
C ILE A 95 9.87 -3.26 -22.52
N ALA A 96 9.14 -3.02 -21.44
CA ALA A 96 9.56 -2.10 -20.37
C ALA A 96 10.68 -2.65 -19.45
N ARG A 97 10.85 -3.97 -19.31
CA ARG A 97 11.89 -4.53 -18.41
C ARG A 97 13.21 -4.83 -19.10
N ALA A 98 13.23 -5.05 -20.42
CA ALA A 98 14.48 -5.23 -21.17
C ALA A 98 15.39 -3.98 -21.11
N LEU A 99 14.81 -2.78 -20.99
CA LEU A 99 15.54 -1.52 -20.81
C LEU A 99 15.94 -1.26 -19.35
N ALA A 100 15.20 -1.79 -18.37
CA ALA A 100 15.52 -1.65 -16.95
C ALA A 100 16.68 -2.57 -16.51
N ASP A 101 16.80 -3.76 -17.11
CA ASP A 101 17.88 -4.72 -16.83
C ASP A 101 19.25 -4.22 -17.31
N ALA A 102 19.31 -3.25 -18.22
CA ALA A 102 20.56 -2.71 -18.75
C ALA A 102 21.16 -1.53 -17.95
N SER A 103 20.37 -0.83 -17.11
CA SER A 103 20.85 0.42 -16.49
C SER A 103 20.10 0.98 -15.27
N ALA A 104 19.19 0.26 -14.60
CA ALA A 104 18.38 0.88 -13.54
C ALA A 104 18.69 0.37 -12.12
N THR A 105 19.56 1.11 -11.43
CA THR A 105 19.51 1.33 -9.98
C THR A 105 18.06 1.60 -9.54
N MET A 106 17.69 1.09 -8.36
CA MET A 106 16.33 1.01 -7.80
C MET A 106 15.64 2.34 -7.45
N THR A 107 15.66 3.36 -8.33
CA THR A 107 15.13 4.70 -8.04
C THR A 107 13.85 5.09 -8.78
N ALA A 108 13.15 4.15 -9.43
CA ALA A 108 11.85 4.41 -10.07
C ALA A 108 10.65 3.94 -9.23
N ALA A 109 10.68 4.13 -7.91
CA ALA A 109 9.61 3.71 -6.98
C ALA A 109 8.27 4.45 -7.15
N SER A 110 8.22 5.53 -7.94
CA SER A 110 7.01 6.36 -8.09
C SER A 110 6.02 5.88 -9.18
N ALA A 111 6.37 4.83 -9.95
CA ALA A 111 5.48 4.21 -10.94
C ALA A 111 5.02 2.78 -10.56
N VAL A 112 5.42 2.28 -9.39
CA VAL A 112 5.30 0.85 -8.99
C VAL A 112 4.35 0.68 -7.80
N MET A 113 3.23 1.39 -7.79
CA MET A 113 2.23 1.22 -6.72
C MET A 113 1.19 0.12 -7.02
N GLY A 114 1.01 -0.27 -8.30
CA GLY A 114 0.01 -1.27 -8.72
C GLY A 114 0.56 -2.59 -9.29
N THR A 115 1.88 -2.72 -9.48
CA THR A 115 2.46 -3.89 -10.19
C THR A 115 2.74 -5.07 -9.24
N ALA A 116 2.92 -4.82 -7.94
CA ALA A 116 3.32 -5.87 -7.00
C ALA A 116 2.28 -6.97 -6.79
N GLN A 117 0.98 -6.69 -7.02
CA GLN A 117 -0.16 -7.61 -6.80
C GLN A 117 -0.19 -8.83 -7.72
N TYR A 118 0.59 -8.81 -8.80
CA TYR A 118 0.65 -9.89 -9.79
C TYR A 118 2.08 -10.41 -9.99
N LEU A 119 3.01 -10.02 -9.11
CA LEU A 119 4.41 -10.41 -9.17
C LEU A 119 4.56 -11.88 -8.77
N SER A 120 5.35 -12.66 -9.51
CA SER A 120 5.66 -14.02 -9.08
C SER A 120 6.70 -14.05 -7.94
N PRO A 121 6.76 -15.12 -7.12
CA PRO A 121 7.73 -15.24 -6.03
C PRO A 121 9.20 -15.05 -6.50
N GLU A 122 9.55 -15.65 -7.63
CA GLU A 122 10.88 -15.52 -8.24
C GLU A 122 11.15 -14.09 -8.72
N GLN A 123 10.16 -13.38 -9.24
CA GLN A 123 10.30 -11.96 -9.60
C GLN A 123 10.48 -11.06 -8.36
N ALA A 124 9.80 -11.39 -7.25
CA ALA A 124 9.94 -10.68 -5.97
C ALA A 124 11.33 -10.87 -5.34
N ARG A 125 11.93 -12.05 -5.51
CA ARG A 125 13.29 -12.37 -5.05
C ARG A 125 14.39 -11.89 -6.00
N GLY A 126 14.04 -11.45 -7.21
CA GLY A 126 15.01 -11.11 -8.26
C GLY A 126 15.72 -12.33 -8.85
N GLU A 127 15.08 -13.49 -8.80
CA GLU A 127 15.55 -14.74 -9.39
C GLU A 127 15.28 -14.78 -10.91
N VAL A 128 15.77 -15.83 -11.58
CA VAL A 128 15.56 -16.01 -13.02
C VAL A 128 14.08 -16.28 -13.30
N VAL A 129 13.50 -15.44 -14.16
CA VAL A 129 12.08 -15.48 -14.53
C VAL A 129 11.90 -16.31 -15.80
N ASP A 130 11.02 -17.30 -15.75
CA ASP A 130 10.66 -18.14 -16.90
C ASP A 130 9.15 -18.08 -17.22
N ALA A 131 8.69 -18.92 -18.15
CA ALA A 131 7.29 -18.97 -18.57
C ALA A 131 6.30 -19.24 -17.41
N ARG A 132 6.72 -19.93 -16.35
CA ARG A 132 5.90 -20.30 -15.19
C ARG A 132 5.62 -19.10 -14.28
N SER A 133 6.41 -18.03 -14.42
CA SER A 133 6.10 -16.74 -13.79
C SER A 133 4.84 -16.11 -14.37
N ASP A 134 4.65 -16.17 -15.70
CA ASP A 134 3.42 -15.68 -16.33
C ASP A 134 2.19 -16.51 -15.92
N LEU A 135 2.36 -17.81 -15.67
CA LEU A 135 1.29 -18.70 -15.21
C LEU A 135 0.86 -18.36 -13.79
N TYR A 136 1.82 -18.01 -12.92
CA TYR A 136 1.54 -17.52 -11.57
C TYR A 136 0.75 -16.20 -11.61
N SER A 137 1.23 -15.22 -12.37
CA SER A 137 0.54 -13.93 -12.54
C SER A 137 -0.88 -14.10 -13.14
N THR A 138 -1.04 -15.06 -14.06
CA THR A 138 -2.36 -15.44 -14.59
C THR A 138 -3.25 -16.05 -13.50
N GLY A 139 -2.68 -16.85 -12.59
CA GLY A 139 -3.36 -17.35 -11.40
C GLY A 139 -3.84 -16.22 -10.47
N CYS A 140 -3.03 -15.18 -10.25
CA CYS A 140 -3.43 -13.99 -9.49
C CYS A 140 -4.60 -13.26 -10.16
N LEU A 141 -4.55 -13.14 -11.48
CA LEU A 141 -5.60 -12.50 -12.27
C LEU A 141 -6.91 -13.32 -12.22
N LEU A 142 -6.84 -14.64 -12.37
CA LEU A 142 -8.01 -15.52 -12.22
C LEU A 142 -8.61 -15.41 -10.81
N TYR A 143 -7.78 -15.38 -9.77
CA TYR A 143 -8.22 -15.19 -8.40
C TYR A 143 -9.04 -13.90 -8.24
N GLU A 144 -8.54 -12.80 -8.80
CA GLU A 144 -9.22 -11.50 -8.74
C GLU A 144 -10.50 -11.45 -9.58
N LEU A 145 -10.52 -12.07 -10.76
CA LEU A 145 -11.74 -12.16 -11.56
C LEU A 145 -12.85 -12.94 -10.83
N LEU A 146 -12.48 -13.96 -10.04
CA LEU A 146 -13.43 -14.78 -9.28
C LEU A 146 -13.91 -14.09 -8.00
N THR A 147 -13.02 -13.41 -7.26
CA THR A 147 -13.31 -12.90 -5.91
C THR A 147 -13.51 -11.38 -5.86
N GLY A 148 -13.16 -10.67 -6.93
CA GLY A 148 -13.15 -9.21 -7.00
C GLY A 148 -11.97 -8.53 -6.27
N ARG A 149 -11.00 -9.29 -5.77
CA ARG A 149 -9.77 -8.77 -5.13
C ARG A 149 -8.57 -9.68 -5.41
N PRO A 150 -7.32 -9.17 -5.49
CA PRO A 150 -6.14 -10.01 -5.69
C PRO A 150 -5.91 -10.96 -4.50
N PRO A 151 -5.11 -12.03 -4.68
CA PRO A 151 -4.86 -13.03 -3.63
C PRO A 151 -4.14 -12.44 -2.41
N PHE A 152 -3.33 -11.40 -2.63
CA PHE A 152 -2.51 -10.75 -1.61
C PHE A 152 -2.73 -9.23 -1.68
N GLN A 153 -2.84 -8.62 -0.51
CA GLN A 153 -3.07 -7.18 -0.35
C GLN A 153 -2.26 -6.69 0.85
N GLY A 154 -1.73 -5.47 0.75
CA GLY A 154 -0.99 -4.86 1.82
C GLY A 154 -0.75 -3.38 1.54
N ASP A 155 -0.38 -2.66 2.58
CA ASP A 155 -0.27 -1.19 2.56
C ASP A 155 0.98 -0.70 1.81
N SER A 156 1.85 -1.62 1.36
CA SER A 156 3.02 -1.29 0.54
C SER A 156 3.29 -2.34 -0.54
N PRO A 157 3.91 -1.97 -1.68
CA PRO A 157 4.34 -2.93 -2.69
C PRO A 157 5.31 -4.01 -2.14
N VAL A 158 6.11 -3.66 -1.13
CA VAL A 158 7.07 -4.56 -0.49
C VAL A 158 6.34 -5.61 0.36
N SER A 159 5.29 -5.24 1.09
CA SER A 159 4.51 -6.21 1.87
C SER A 159 3.76 -7.19 0.97
N VAL A 160 3.19 -6.71 -0.14
CA VAL A 160 2.55 -7.58 -1.15
C VAL A 160 3.57 -8.53 -1.78
N ALA A 161 4.77 -8.04 -2.13
CA ALA A 161 5.84 -8.89 -2.64
C ALA A 161 6.28 -9.97 -1.63
N TYR A 162 6.32 -9.64 -0.34
CA TYR A 162 6.61 -10.62 0.72
C TYR A 162 5.51 -11.69 0.83
N GLN A 163 4.23 -11.31 0.75
CA GLN A 163 3.11 -12.28 0.75
C GLN A 163 3.20 -13.24 -0.44
N HIS A 164 3.53 -12.73 -1.63
CA HIS A 164 3.80 -13.59 -2.79
C HIS A 164 4.91 -14.62 -2.51
N VAL A 165 5.95 -14.25 -1.77
CA VAL A 165 7.10 -15.11 -1.45
C VAL A 165 6.81 -16.14 -0.35
N SER A 166 6.00 -15.79 0.65
CA SER A 166 5.95 -16.53 1.92
C SER A 166 4.56 -16.99 2.38
N GLU A 167 3.48 -16.32 1.96
CA GLU A 167 2.13 -16.60 2.48
C GLU A 167 1.30 -17.43 1.50
N GLU A 168 0.55 -18.42 1.98
CA GLU A 168 -0.37 -19.18 1.13
C GLU A 168 -1.67 -18.40 0.89
N PRO A 169 -2.19 -18.33 -0.36
CA PRO A 169 -3.42 -17.61 -0.63
C PRO A 169 -4.64 -18.37 -0.07
N LEU A 170 -5.60 -17.62 0.49
CA LEU A 170 -6.88 -18.22 0.90
C LEU A 170 -7.61 -18.78 -0.33
N PRO A 171 -8.20 -19.99 -0.27
CA PRO A 171 -8.97 -20.52 -1.39
C PRO A 171 -10.08 -19.56 -1.84
N PRO A 172 -10.29 -19.34 -3.15
CA PRO A 172 -11.32 -18.44 -3.66
C PRO A 172 -12.72 -18.68 -3.06
N SER A 173 -13.12 -19.93 -2.89
CA SER A 173 -14.42 -20.29 -2.30
C SER A 173 -14.60 -19.87 -0.83
N GLN A 174 -13.50 -19.67 -0.10
CA GLN A 174 -13.53 -19.15 1.27
C GLN A 174 -13.65 -17.61 1.31
N VAL A 175 -13.28 -16.94 0.23
CA VAL A 175 -13.37 -15.47 0.10
C VAL A 175 -14.74 -15.05 -0.43
N ASP A 176 -15.21 -15.72 -1.47
CA ASP A 176 -16.53 -15.47 -2.06
C ASP A 176 -17.30 -16.80 -2.18
N PRO A 177 -18.37 -17.01 -1.38
CA PRO A 177 -19.20 -18.21 -1.43
C PRO A 177 -19.89 -18.46 -2.78
N ALA A 178 -19.95 -17.47 -3.67
CA ALA A 178 -20.46 -17.65 -5.04
C ALA A 178 -19.47 -18.41 -5.94
N VAL A 179 -18.20 -18.53 -5.54
CA VAL A 179 -17.18 -19.29 -6.27
C VAL A 179 -17.29 -20.78 -5.92
N PRO A 180 -17.51 -21.68 -6.90
CA PRO A 180 -17.57 -23.11 -6.64
C PRO A 180 -16.25 -23.64 -6.07
N PRO A 181 -16.25 -24.43 -4.97
CA PRO A 181 -15.03 -25.03 -4.40
C PRO A 181 -14.26 -25.92 -5.37
N SER A 182 -14.90 -26.41 -6.44
CA SER A 182 -14.24 -27.14 -7.52
C SER A 182 -13.21 -26.32 -8.28
N LEU A 183 -13.23 -24.99 -8.18
CA LEU A 183 -12.26 -24.08 -8.81
C LEU A 183 -11.03 -23.81 -7.92
N ASP A 184 -11.08 -24.11 -6.62
CA ASP A 184 -9.96 -23.84 -5.72
C ASP A 184 -8.66 -24.57 -6.15
N PRO A 185 -8.68 -25.88 -6.53
CA PRO A 185 -7.45 -26.56 -6.94
C PRO A 185 -6.82 -25.97 -8.20
N LEU A 186 -7.63 -25.43 -9.11
CA LEU A 186 -7.17 -24.78 -10.35
C LEU A 186 -6.33 -23.54 -10.01
N VAL A 187 -6.87 -22.69 -9.14
CA VAL A 187 -6.27 -21.41 -8.73
C VAL A 187 -5.06 -21.66 -7.83
N LEU A 188 -5.18 -22.51 -6.81
CA LEU A 188 -4.10 -22.79 -5.87
C LEU A 188 -2.90 -23.45 -6.53
N LYS A 189 -3.11 -24.31 -7.53
CA LYS A 189 -2.01 -24.90 -8.31
C LYS A 189 -1.26 -23.83 -9.11
N ALA A 190 -1.96 -22.88 -9.74
CA ALA A 190 -1.31 -21.78 -10.44
C ALA A 190 -0.52 -20.86 -9.49
N LEU A 191 -1.00 -20.69 -8.26
CA LEU A 191 -0.41 -19.86 -7.22
C LEU A 191 0.62 -20.59 -6.31
N ALA A 192 1.01 -21.82 -6.65
CA ALA A 192 2.02 -22.55 -5.89
C ALA A 192 3.34 -21.76 -5.83
N LYS A 193 4.02 -21.76 -4.69
CA LYS A 193 5.23 -20.94 -4.50
C LYS A 193 6.41 -21.46 -5.29
N ASP A 194 6.61 -22.78 -5.28
CA ASP A 194 7.62 -23.44 -6.11
C ASP A 194 7.12 -23.51 -7.57
N PRO A 195 7.89 -23.00 -8.55
CA PRO A 195 7.57 -23.14 -9.97
C PRO A 195 7.36 -24.59 -10.44
N ASP A 196 8.00 -25.58 -9.81
CA ASP A 196 7.87 -26.99 -10.19
C ASP A 196 6.50 -27.58 -9.78
N ASP A 197 5.84 -27.01 -8.78
CA ASP A 197 4.50 -27.42 -8.32
C ASP A 197 3.36 -26.80 -9.15
N ARG A 198 3.67 -25.77 -9.96
CA ARG A 198 2.71 -25.07 -10.81
C ARG A 198 2.35 -25.87 -12.06
N TYR A 199 1.45 -25.31 -12.87
CA TYR A 199 1.34 -25.70 -14.27
C TYR A 199 2.68 -25.45 -14.98
N GLN A 200 3.14 -26.42 -15.76
CA GLN A 200 4.42 -26.31 -16.46
C GLN A 200 4.29 -25.59 -17.81
N THR A 201 3.09 -25.63 -18.42
CA THR A 201 2.82 -24.92 -19.66
C THR A 201 1.47 -24.19 -19.62
N ALA A 202 1.35 -23.12 -20.40
CA ALA A 202 0.07 -22.42 -20.57
C ALA A 202 -1.01 -23.32 -21.21
N ALA A 203 -0.62 -24.30 -22.03
CA ALA A 203 -1.53 -25.28 -22.62
C ALA A 203 -2.12 -26.24 -21.56
N ASP A 204 -1.32 -26.71 -20.60
CA ASP A 204 -1.81 -27.57 -19.51
C ASP A 204 -2.78 -26.81 -18.61
N PHE A 205 -2.42 -25.58 -18.25
CA PHE A 205 -3.30 -24.73 -17.45
C PHE A 205 -4.61 -24.45 -18.19
N ARG A 206 -4.55 -24.14 -19.49
CA ARG A 206 -5.74 -23.88 -20.30
C ARG A 206 -6.64 -25.11 -20.40
N THR A 207 -6.05 -26.30 -20.53
CA THR A 207 -6.81 -27.56 -20.57
C THR A 207 -7.62 -27.76 -19.29
N ASP A 208 -7.03 -27.51 -18.12
CA ASP A 208 -7.75 -27.62 -16.85
C ASP A 208 -8.79 -26.50 -16.64
N VAL A 209 -8.56 -25.29 -17.17
CA VAL A 209 -9.58 -24.22 -17.24
C VAL A 209 -10.79 -24.63 -18.09
N GLU A 210 -10.56 -25.17 -19.28
CA GLU A 210 -11.63 -25.62 -20.19
C GLU A 210 -12.39 -26.81 -19.61
N ARG A 211 -11.71 -27.72 -18.90
CA ARG A 211 -12.36 -28.80 -18.15
C ARG A 211 -13.23 -28.27 -17.01
N ALA A 212 -12.74 -27.28 -16.26
CA ALA A 212 -13.52 -26.64 -15.20
C ALA A 212 -14.78 -25.94 -15.76
N MET A 213 -14.68 -25.28 -16.91
CA MET A 213 -15.84 -24.71 -17.62
C MET A 213 -16.87 -25.77 -18.03
N ALA A 214 -16.41 -26.98 -18.38
CA ALA A 214 -17.27 -28.11 -18.72
C ALA A 214 -17.79 -28.89 -17.49
N GLY A 215 -17.47 -28.46 -16.27
CA GLY A 215 -17.83 -29.16 -15.03
C GLY A 215 -17.09 -30.49 -14.82
N LEU A 216 -15.97 -30.69 -15.53
CA LEU A 216 -15.13 -31.89 -15.43
C LEU A 216 -14.06 -31.73 -14.33
N PRO A 217 -13.61 -32.83 -13.71
CA PRO A 217 -12.54 -32.76 -12.73
C PRO A 217 -11.22 -32.30 -13.37
N ILE A 218 -10.51 -31.44 -12.64
CA ILE A 218 -9.16 -30.94 -12.95
C ILE A 218 -8.19 -32.12 -12.92
N THR A 219 -7.39 -32.27 -13.98
CA THR A 219 -6.50 -33.43 -14.16
C THR A 219 -5.21 -33.31 -13.37
N SER A 220 -4.78 -32.09 -13.09
CA SER A 220 -3.50 -31.81 -12.47
C SER A 220 -3.57 -31.57 -10.96
N ALA A 221 -4.68 -31.93 -10.30
CA ALA A 221 -4.90 -31.69 -8.88
C ALA A 221 -3.81 -32.35 -8.02
N ILE A 222 -3.21 -31.55 -7.13
CA ILE A 222 -2.37 -32.04 -6.03
C ILE A 222 -3.23 -33.00 -5.19
N PRO A 223 -2.75 -34.20 -4.78
CA PRO A 223 -3.53 -35.07 -3.92
C PRO A 223 -3.87 -34.32 -2.63
N ALA A 224 -5.17 -34.11 -2.41
CA ALA A 224 -5.64 -33.62 -1.12
C ALA A 224 -5.24 -34.63 -0.04
N VAL A 225 -4.47 -34.18 0.96
CA VAL A 225 -4.21 -34.96 2.17
C VAL A 225 -5.52 -35.00 2.97
N VAL A 226 -6.34 -36.02 2.72
CA VAL A 226 -7.49 -36.35 3.55
C VAL A 226 -6.99 -37.19 4.73
N PRO A 227 -7.19 -36.81 6.00
CA PRO A 227 -6.94 -37.70 7.11
C PRO A 227 -8.01 -38.81 7.09
N ALA A 228 -7.60 -40.00 6.68
CA ALA A 228 -8.44 -41.19 6.73
C ALA A 228 -8.64 -41.63 8.19
N ALA A 229 -9.79 -41.29 8.76
CA ALA A 229 -10.27 -41.87 10.00
C ALA A 229 -11.48 -42.79 9.74
N ALA A 230 -11.28 -44.06 10.07
CA ALA A 230 -12.25 -45.05 10.55
C ALA A 230 -13.41 -45.50 9.64
N ALA A 231 -13.27 -46.70 9.07
CA ALA A 231 -14.34 -47.71 9.06
C ALA A 231 -13.70 -49.12 9.00
N GLY A 232 -14.02 -49.95 9.99
CA GLY A 232 -13.42 -51.27 10.19
C GLY A 232 -14.17 -52.44 9.53
N VAL A 233 -13.49 -53.59 9.58
CA VAL A 233 -13.95 -55.00 9.65
C VAL A 233 -14.94 -55.53 8.60
N ALA A 234 -14.50 -56.53 7.83
CA ALA A 234 -15.04 -57.90 7.86
C ALA A 234 -14.20 -58.88 7.03
N ALA A 235 -14.04 -60.10 7.56
CA ALA A 235 -13.32 -61.23 7.01
C ALA A 235 -14.12 -62.01 5.95
N ALA A 236 -13.46 -62.83 5.12
CA ALA A 236 -13.76 -64.26 4.99
C ALA A 236 -12.86 -64.98 3.95
N ASP A 237 -12.42 -66.16 4.36
CA ASP A 237 -11.93 -67.34 3.63
C ASP A 237 -12.23 -67.47 2.12
N ALA A 238 -11.25 -68.01 1.40
CA ALA A 238 -11.47 -69.15 0.50
C ALA A 238 -10.17 -69.90 0.21
N THR A 239 -10.07 -71.09 0.80
CA THR A 239 -9.12 -72.17 0.49
C THR A 239 -9.51 -72.83 -0.83
N GLN A 240 -8.56 -73.09 -1.74
CA GLN A 240 -8.61 -74.25 -2.64
C GLN A 240 -7.21 -74.85 -2.85
N GLN A 241 -7.21 -76.18 -2.89
CA GLN A 241 -6.09 -77.10 -2.74
C GLN A 241 -6.10 -78.09 -3.93
N PHE A 242 -4.96 -78.78 -4.13
CA PHE A 242 -4.72 -79.98 -4.96
C PHE A 242 -4.42 -79.70 -6.46
N ALA A 243 -3.49 -80.38 -7.14
CA ALA A 243 -2.76 -81.63 -6.86
C ALA A 243 -1.41 -81.69 -7.62
N ALA A 244 -0.50 -82.51 -7.13
CA ALA A 244 0.76 -82.93 -7.77
C ALA A 244 0.57 -84.20 -8.62
N SER A 245 1.44 -84.42 -9.63
CA SER A 245 1.93 -85.74 -10.08
C SER A 245 3.07 -85.59 -11.11
N GLY A 246 4.07 -86.48 -11.02
CA GLY A 246 5.42 -86.33 -11.57
C GLY A 246 5.72 -86.89 -13.00
N PRO A 247 7.03 -87.07 -13.32
CA PRO A 247 7.63 -87.22 -14.68
C PRO A 247 7.84 -88.72 -15.05
N PRO A 248 8.48 -89.20 -16.15
CA PRO A 248 9.78 -88.77 -16.76
C PRO A 248 9.97 -88.98 -18.29
N ALA A 249 11.11 -88.53 -18.86
CA ALA A 249 12.00 -89.30 -19.77
C ALA A 249 13.02 -88.40 -20.50
N ASP A 250 14.30 -88.71 -20.28
CA ASP A 250 15.47 -88.42 -21.15
C ASP A 250 15.67 -89.63 -22.11
N PRO A 251 16.46 -89.60 -23.23
CA PRO A 251 17.91 -89.29 -23.17
C PRO A 251 18.65 -88.80 -24.47
N MET A 252 19.96 -88.57 -24.30
CA MET A 252 21.09 -88.61 -25.27
C MET A 252 21.35 -87.38 -26.18
N ALA A 253 22.58 -86.92 -26.44
CA ALA A 253 23.94 -87.25 -26.01
C ALA A 253 24.98 -86.24 -26.57
N GLY A 254 26.15 -86.16 -25.90
CA GLY A 254 27.48 -85.78 -26.44
C GLY A 254 27.80 -84.27 -26.50
N THR A 255 28.99 -83.76 -26.15
CA THR A 255 30.29 -84.33 -25.77
C THR A 255 31.19 -83.20 -25.23
N GLU A 256 32.11 -83.59 -24.35
CA GLU A 256 33.47 -83.04 -24.11
C GLU A 256 33.72 -81.93 -23.06
N ASP A 257 34.76 -82.25 -22.30
CA ASP A 257 35.20 -81.73 -21.00
C ASP A 257 35.99 -80.42 -21.08
N GLU A 258 36.09 -79.73 -19.94
CA GLU A 258 37.36 -79.17 -19.42
C GLU A 258 37.14 -78.74 -17.95
N GLU A 259 37.75 -79.50 -17.02
CA GLU A 259 37.81 -79.21 -15.59
C GLU A 259 38.64 -77.95 -15.28
N LYS A 260 38.11 -77.04 -14.45
CA LYS A 260 38.96 -76.12 -13.68
C LYS A 260 38.57 -76.06 -12.20
N LYS A 261 39.43 -76.71 -11.40
CA LYS A 261 39.52 -76.66 -9.93
C LYS A 261 39.31 -75.24 -9.39
N ARG A 262 38.28 -75.05 -8.56
CA ARG A 262 38.08 -73.81 -7.78
C ARG A 262 38.71 -73.95 -6.40
N SER A 263 39.65 -73.03 -6.17
CA SER A 263 40.47 -72.74 -4.99
C SER A 263 39.63 -72.49 -3.71
N PRO A 264 40.16 -72.78 -2.50
CA PRO A 264 39.45 -72.61 -1.22
C PRO A 264 39.13 -71.15 -0.83
N TRP A 265 39.49 -70.18 -1.68
CA TRP A 265 39.24 -68.74 -1.45
C TRP A 265 37.78 -68.32 -1.60
N VAL A 266 36.91 -69.16 -2.19
CA VAL A 266 35.47 -68.87 -2.30
C VAL A 266 34.79 -68.85 -0.92
N TRP A 267 35.25 -69.67 0.04
CA TRP A 267 34.72 -69.66 1.41
C TRP A 267 35.21 -68.45 2.23
N ILE A 268 36.39 -67.90 1.91
CA ILE A 268 36.87 -66.64 2.50
C ILE A 268 36.07 -65.46 1.96
N GLY A 269 35.69 -65.48 0.67
CA GLY A 269 34.80 -64.49 0.07
C GLY A 269 33.38 -64.51 0.65
N ILE A 270 32.82 -65.70 0.92
CA ILE A 270 31.50 -65.84 1.55
C ILE A 270 31.56 -65.49 3.04
N ALA A 271 32.61 -65.86 3.76
CA ALA A 271 32.80 -65.44 5.16
C ALA A 271 33.05 -63.93 5.29
N ALA A 272 33.79 -63.32 4.35
CA ALA A 272 33.97 -61.87 4.29
C ALA A 272 32.66 -61.17 3.91
N LEU A 273 31.85 -61.73 3.00
CA LEU A 273 30.54 -61.17 2.66
C LEU A 273 29.52 -61.34 3.79
N VAL A 274 29.55 -62.45 4.54
CA VAL A 274 28.71 -62.64 5.74
C VAL A 274 29.19 -61.76 6.89
N LEU A 275 30.49 -61.51 7.05
CA LEU A 275 31.01 -60.53 8.02
C LEU A 275 30.77 -59.08 7.59
N LEU A 276 30.70 -58.82 6.29
CA LEU A 276 30.38 -57.49 5.74
C LEU A 276 28.87 -57.24 5.80
N VAL A 277 28.03 -58.27 5.59
CA VAL A 277 26.57 -58.20 5.78
C VAL A 277 26.20 -58.22 7.27
N ALA A 278 26.91 -58.96 8.13
CA ALA A 278 26.74 -58.91 9.58
C ALA A 278 27.31 -57.60 10.16
N GLY A 279 28.41 -57.09 9.61
CA GLY A 279 28.96 -55.78 9.93
C GLY A 279 28.05 -54.65 9.44
N LEU A 280 27.41 -54.80 8.28
CA LEU A 280 26.43 -53.87 7.74
C LEU A 280 25.09 -53.98 8.48
N ALA A 281 24.69 -55.15 8.96
CA ALA A 281 23.52 -55.35 9.81
C ALA A 281 23.76 -54.88 11.25
N LEU A 282 24.99 -54.99 11.77
CA LEU A 282 25.40 -54.39 13.04
C LEU A 282 25.59 -52.88 12.90
N PHE A 283 26.01 -52.37 11.74
CA PHE A 283 26.13 -50.94 11.43
C PHE A 283 24.77 -50.30 11.15
N LEU A 284 23.89 -50.92 10.37
CA LEU A 284 22.48 -50.57 10.23
C LEU A 284 21.75 -50.76 11.55
N GLY A 285 22.06 -51.78 12.33
CA GLY A 285 21.59 -51.95 13.70
C GLY A 285 22.17 -50.88 14.64
N ARG A 286 23.35 -50.32 14.37
CA ARG A 286 23.90 -49.19 15.13
C ARG A 286 23.33 -47.84 14.69
N VAL A 287 22.94 -47.72 13.42
CA VAL A 287 22.37 -46.51 12.82
C VAL A 287 20.85 -46.45 12.99
N LEU A 288 20.17 -47.61 13.05
CA LEU A 288 18.72 -47.75 13.33
C LEU A 288 18.42 -48.07 14.81
N PHE A 289 19.31 -48.75 15.54
CA PHE A 289 19.11 -49.19 16.94
C PHE A 289 20.29 -48.92 17.89
N GLY A 290 21.36 -48.25 17.45
CA GLY A 290 22.55 -47.94 18.26
C GLY A 290 22.82 -46.45 18.38
N ALA A 291 21.76 -45.65 18.44
CA ALA A 291 21.82 -44.45 19.26
C ALA A 291 21.98 -44.93 20.70
N THR A 292 23.15 -44.73 21.29
CA THR A 292 23.21 -44.42 22.72
C THR A 292 22.09 -43.41 22.93
N ALA A 293 21.08 -43.73 23.76
CA ALA A 293 19.97 -42.85 24.02
C ALA A 293 20.54 -41.48 24.40
N ALA A 294 20.58 -40.55 23.44
CA ALA A 294 20.98 -39.19 23.71
C ALA A 294 20.01 -38.72 24.77
N GLU A 295 20.51 -38.31 25.93
CA GLU A 295 19.68 -37.90 27.04
C GLU A 295 18.75 -36.80 26.53
N GLN A 296 17.48 -37.18 26.33
CA GLN A 296 16.46 -36.31 25.76
C GLN A 296 16.01 -35.37 26.87
N VAL A 297 15.99 -34.08 26.56
CA VAL A 297 15.49 -33.05 27.46
C VAL A 297 14.29 -32.40 26.81
N SER A 298 13.27 -32.15 27.63
CA SER A 298 12.06 -31.47 27.20
C SER A 298 12.37 -30.01 26.90
N VAL A 299 11.96 -29.53 25.74
CA VAL A 299 12.06 -28.13 25.35
C VAL A 299 11.21 -27.28 26.30
N PRO A 300 11.78 -26.32 27.04
CA PRO A 300 11.03 -25.44 27.93
C PRO A 300 10.26 -24.37 27.16
N THR A 301 9.24 -23.79 27.79
CA THR A 301 8.54 -22.62 27.25
C THR A 301 9.40 -21.37 27.41
N ILE A 302 9.74 -20.75 26.28
CA ILE A 302 10.52 -19.51 26.20
C ILE A 302 9.77 -18.38 25.47
N VAL A 303 8.59 -18.66 24.91
CA VAL A 303 7.68 -17.63 24.38
C VAL A 303 7.33 -16.60 25.46
N GLY A 304 7.34 -15.32 25.08
CA GLY A 304 7.11 -14.17 25.97
C GLY A 304 8.32 -13.76 26.81
N LYS A 305 9.42 -14.52 26.80
CA LYS A 305 10.67 -14.15 27.50
C LYS A 305 11.55 -13.27 26.61
N THR A 306 12.47 -12.54 27.23
CA THR A 306 13.56 -11.88 26.51
C THR A 306 14.59 -12.91 26.02
N ILE A 307 15.38 -12.55 25.00
CA ILE A 307 16.48 -13.39 24.48
C ILE A 307 17.38 -13.90 25.62
N GLN A 308 17.80 -13.02 26.53
CA GLN A 308 18.68 -13.37 27.65
C GLN A 308 18.01 -14.34 28.64
N GLN A 309 16.72 -14.16 28.93
CA GLN A 309 15.97 -15.06 29.81
C GLN A 309 15.76 -16.43 29.16
N ALA A 310 15.50 -16.47 27.85
CA ALA A 310 15.35 -17.70 27.10
C ALA A 310 16.65 -18.48 27.01
N GLU A 311 17.77 -17.81 26.71
CA GLU A 311 19.10 -18.41 26.68
C GLU A 311 19.46 -19.05 28.03
N ASN A 312 19.21 -18.36 29.14
CA ASN A 312 19.39 -18.92 30.48
C ASN A 312 18.49 -20.15 30.73
N THR A 313 17.23 -20.09 30.27
CA THR A 313 16.27 -21.20 30.44
C THR A 313 16.69 -22.43 29.63
N LEU A 314 17.13 -22.24 28.39
CA LEU A 314 17.60 -23.29 27.50
C LEU A 314 18.90 -23.91 28.02
N THR A 315 19.86 -23.09 28.44
CA THR A 315 21.16 -23.55 28.96
C THR A 315 20.99 -24.41 30.21
N GLN A 316 20.03 -24.10 31.10
CA GLN A 316 19.70 -24.94 32.26
C GLN A 316 19.18 -26.33 31.89
N GLN A 317 18.53 -26.45 30.73
CA GLN A 317 18.05 -27.72 30.18
C GLN A 317 19.10 -28.39 29.27
N GLY A 318 20.31 -27.83 29.17
CA GLY A 318 21.35 -28.32 28.26
C GLY A 318 20.99 -28.16 26.78
N LEU A 319 20.12 -27.20 26.45
CA LEU A 319 19.77 -26.78 25.09
C LEU A 319 20.42 -25.43 24.78
N SER A 320 20.50 -25.07 23.51
CA SER A 320 21.06 -23.77 23.08
C SER A 320 20.04 -22.93 22.33
N LEU A 321 20.21 -21.61 22.34
CA LEU A 321 19.40 -20.72 21.51
C LEU A 321 19.88 -20.83 20.06
N GLY A 322 18.94 -21.10 19.15
CA GLY A 322 19.20 -21.24 17.72
C GLY A 322 19.02 -19.93 16.95
N THR A 323 18.65 -20.05 15.68
CA THR A 323 18.36 -18.90 14.80
C THR A 323 17.28 -18.01 15.41
N GLN A 324 17.51 -16.69 15.35
CA GLN A 324 16.57 -15.67 15.78
C GLN A 324 16.03 -14.97 14.54
N THR A 325 14.75 -15.16 14.25
CA THR A 325 14.07 -14.52 13.11
C THR A 325 13.31 -13.29 13.60
N PRO A 326 13.67 -12.07 13.20
CA PRO A 326 12.93 -10.87 13.57
C PRO A 326 11.61 -10.78 12.80
N GLU A 327 10.53 -10.43 13.50
CA GLU A 327 9.19 -10.22 12.95
C GLU A 327 8.56 -8.97 13.58
N THR A 328 7.90 -8.15 12.77
CA THR A 328 7.14 -6.99 13.26
C THR A 328 6.00 -7.44 14.16
N SER A 329 5.89 -6.88 15.36
CA SER A 329 4.73 -7.13 16.22
C SER A 329 4.51 -6.00 17.23
N ASP A 330 3.34 -6.01 17.86
CA ASP A 330 3.00 -5.11 18.97
C ASP A 330 3.74 -5.43 20.28
N GLN A 331 4.47 -6.55 20.34
CA GLN A 331 5.24 -6.94 21.52
C GLN A 331 6.53 -6.13 21.64
N PRO A 332 7.02 -5.90 22.87
CA PRO A 332 8.30 -5.23 23.09
C PRO A 332 9.44 -5.87 22.29
N LYS A 333 10.24 -5.01 21.65
CA LYS A 333 11.39 -5.44 20.85
C LYS A 333 12.29 -6.39 21.64
N GLY A 334 12.63 -7.54 21.04
CA GLY A 334 13.48 -8.56 21.65
C GLY A 334 12.76 -9.62 22.49
N ASN A 335 11.43 -9.55 22.61
CA ASN A 335 10.63 -10.64 23.17
C ASN A 335 10.44 -11.75 22.15
N ILE A 336 10.41 -13.00 22.63
CA ILE A 336 10.15 -14.17 21.78
C ILE A 336 8.65 -14.31 21.52
N LEU A 337 8.27 -14.33 20.24
CA LEU A 337 6.91 -14.51 19.76
C LEU A 337 6.55 -15.98 19.61
N SER A 338 7.48 -16.76 19.06
CA SER A 338 7.30 -18.19 18.84
C SER A 338 8.64 -18.92 18.93
N GLN A 339 8.57 -20.23 19.18
CA GLN A 339 9.73 -21.11 19.30
C GLN A 339 9.54 -22.36 18.44
N ASN A 340 10.62 -22.90 17.91
CA ASN A 340 10.64 -24.16 17.18
C ASN A 340 11.90 -24.96 17.56
N PRO A 341 11.79 -26.18 18.11
CA PRO A 341 10.56 -26.95 18.40
C PRO A 341 9.64 -26.36 19.46
N GLN A 342 8.36 -26.78 19.43
CA GLN A 342 7.35 -26.35 20.40
C GLN A 342 7.69 -26.81 21.83
N ALA A 343 7.23 -26.07 22.83
CA ALA A 343 7.42 -26.45 24.23
C ALA A 343 6.89 -27.87 24.50
N GLY A 344 7.63 -28.65 25.29
CA GLY A 344 7.31 -30.07 25.55
C GLY A 344 7.88 -31.06 24.53
N SER A 345 8.43 -30.60 23.40
CA SER A 345 9.13 -31.46 22.45
C SER A 345 10.39 -32.06 23.08
N GLN A 346 10.81 -33.24 22.62
CA GLN A 346 12.03 -33.89 23.12
C GLN A 346 13.20 -33.59 22.18
N LEU A 347 14.28 -33.03 22.73
CA LEU A 347 15.52 -32.77 22.02
C LEU A 347 16.71 -33.39 22.75
N ALA A 348 17.70 -33.87 22.00
CA ALA A 348 18.96 -34.28 22.58
C ALA A 348 19.68 -33.07 23.22
N LYS A 349 20.36 -33.27 24.35
CA LYS A 349 21.26 -32.24 24.92
C LYS A 349 22.23 -31.70 23.87
N GLY A 350 22.40 -30.39 23.85
CA GLY A 350 23.22 -29.62 22.91
C GLY A 350 22.50 -29.17 21.64
N GLN A 351 21.24 -29.58 21.44
CA GLN A 351 20.43 -29.11 20.30
C GLN A 351 19.91 -27.69 20.51
N SER A 352 19.67 -26.99 19.41
CA SER A 352 19.24 -25.61 19.40
C SER A 352 17.73 -25.46 19.22
N VAL A 353 17.14 -24.47 19.89
CA VAL A 353 15.74 -24.05 19.70
C VAL A 353 15.74 -22.73 18.95
N ALA A 354 15.21 -22.73 17.72
CA ALA A 354 15.03 -21.52 16.93
C ALA A 354 13.86 -20.70 17.49
N VAL A 355 13.94 -19.38 17.38
CA VAL A 355 12.93 -18.46 17.91
C VAL A 355 12.61 -17.37 16.92
N THR A 356 11.36 -16.92 16.95
CA THR A 356 10.93 -15.70 16.29
C THR A 356 10.86 -14.60 17.33
N ILE A 357 11.48 -13.46 17.07
CA ILE A 357 11.59 -12.34 18.02
C ILE A 357 10.84 -11.12 17.50
N SER A 358 10.21 -10.37 18.41
CA SER A 358 9.59 -9.10 18.05
C SER A 358 10.66 -8.09 17.64
N ALA A 359 10.54 -7.54 16.44
CA ALA A 359 11.29 -6.39 15.98
C ALA A 359 10.75 -5.06 16.54
N GLY A 360 9.59 -5.09 17.20
CA GLY A 360 8.76 -3.92 17.52
C GLY A 360 7.75 -3.63 16.41
N LEU A 361 7.02 -2.53 16.54
CA LEU A 361 6.13 -2.03 15.50
C LEU A 361 6.93 -1.64 14.25
N ALA A 362 6.27 -1.60 13.10
CA ALA A 362 6.87 -1.10 11.88
C ALA A 362 7.32 0.35 12.09
N GLN A 363 8.41 0.76 11.45
CA GLN A 363 8.94 2.10 11.59
C GLN A 363 8.71 2.92 10.33
N VAL A 364 8.31 4.17 10.51
CA VAL A 364 8.01 5.12 9.45
C VAL A 364 8.74 6.44 9.71
N GLN A 365 9.02 7.19 8.64
CA GLN A 365 9.66 8.50 8.76
C GLN A 365 8.60 9.59 8.88
N VAL A 366 8.80 10.50 9.83
CA VAL A 366 7.94 11.67 10.00
C VAL A 366 8.10 12.60 8.78
N PRO A 367 7.02 12.95 8.07
CA PRO A 367 7.08 13.82 6.90
C PRO A 367 7.29 15.28 7.30
N GLN A 368 7.57 16.12 6.29
CA GLN A 368 7.67 17.57 6.46
C GLN A 368 6.27 18.20 6.51
N LEU A 369 5.88 18.70 7.68
CA LEU A 369 4.60 19.38 7.92
C LEU A 369 4.76 20.90 8.03
N THR A 370 5.93 21.40 8.45
CA THR A 370 6.17 22.84 8.54
C THR A 370 6.04 23.51 7.18
N GLY A 371 5.26 24.58 7.12
CA GLY A 371 4.95 25.32 5.90
C GLY A 371 3.62 24.92 5.23
N LEU A 372 2.96 23.85 5.69
CA LEU A 372 1.61 23.51 5.23
C LEU A 372 0.61 24.58 5.65
N ALA A 373 -0.43 24.77 4.84
CA ALA A 373 -1.39 25.87 5.00
C ALA A 373 -2.37 25.66 6.16
N SER A 374 -2.61 24.41 6.56
CA SER A 374 -3.57 24.07 7.61
C SER A 374 -3.16 22.81 8.40
N SER A 375 -3.79 22.61 9.56
CA SER A 375 -3.71 21.35 10.32
C SER A 375 -4.32 20.16 9.58
N ASP A 376 -5.29 20.40 8.69
CA ASP A 376 -5.95 19.35 7.92
C ASP A 376 -5.02 18.80 6.83
N ASP A 377 -4.25 19.67 6.18
CA ASP A 377 -3.20 19.26 5.24
C ASP A 377 -2.12 18.44 5.97
N ALA A 378 -1.78 18.84 7.21
CA ALA A 378 -0.83 18.09 8.03
C ALA A 378 -1.38 16.72 8.44
N GLN A 379 -2.66 16.62 8.80
CA GLN A 379 -3.33 15.35 9.06
C GLN A 379 -3.30 14.43 7.83
N ALA A 380 -3.61 14.96 6.65
CA ALA A 380 -3.57 14.19 5.41
C ALA A 380 -2.17 13.63 5.13
N ALA A 381 -1.13 14.47 5.23
CA ALA A 381 0.26 14.06 5.03
C ALA A 381 0.74 13.01 6.05
N LEU A 382 0.27 13.07 7.30
CA LEU A 382 0.58 12.07 8.32
C LEU A 382 -0.14 10.74 8.04
N SER A 383 -1.38 10.77 7.59
CA SER A 383 -2.16 9.57 7.27
C SER A 383 -1.59 8.78 6.09
N GLU A 384 -0.92 9.43 5.13
CA GLU A 384 -0.23 8.74 4.02
C GLU A 384 0.92 7.82 4.47
N VAL A 385 1.48 8.09 5.66
CA VAL A 385 2.57 7.30 6.26
C VAL A 385 2.13 6.59 7.54
N ASN A 386 0.83 6.43 7.75
CA ASN A 386 0.23 5.77 8.92
C ASN A 386 0.66 6.39 10.27
N LEU A 387 0.84 7.71 10.29
CA LEU A 387 1.05 8.49 11.51
C LEU A 387 -0.21 9.26 11.88
N ASN A 388 -0.31 9.62 13.16
CA ASN A 388 -1.45 10.34 13.71
C ASN A 388 -1.09 11.81 13.96
N LEU A 389 -2.03 12.72 13.72
CA LEU A 389 -1.89 14.08 14.23
C LEU A 389 -2.06 14.05 15.75
N GLY A 390 -1.08 14.62 16.45
CA GLY A 390 -1.11 14.78 17.89
C GLY A 390 -1.78 16.08 18.30
N ASN A 391 -1.20 16.72 19.30
CA ASN A 391 -1.66 18.01 19.79
C ASN A 391 -1.37 19.13 18.79
N VAL A 392 -2.38 19.99 18.55
CA VAL A 392 -2.27 21.19 17.72
C VAL A 392 -2.29 22.41 18.66
N THR A 393 -1.19 23.14 18.73
CA THR A 393 -1.10 24.37 19.54
C THR A 393 -1.13 25.60 18.64
N GLN A 394 -1.68 26.72 19.15
CA GLN A 394 -1.62 27.99 18.44
C GLN A 394 -0.45 28.83 18.94
N GLN A 395 0.21 29.54 18.04
CA GLN A 395 1.32 30.43 18.34
C GLN A 395 1.19 31.75 17.57
N ASP A 396 1.49 32.85 18.26
CA ASP A 396 1.60 34.20 17.68
C ASP A 396 2.66 34.22 16.57
N SER A 397 2.25 34.60 15.37
CA SER A 397 3.13 34.71 14.20
C SER A 397 2.56 35.66 13.16
N ASP A 398 3.44 36.21 12.33
CA ASP A 398 3.09 37.07 11.20
C ASP A 398 2.71 36.29 9.93
N GLN A 399 2.80 34.96 9.98
CA GLN A 399 2.36 34.02 8.95
C GLN A 399 0.83 33.91 8.88
N PRO A 400 0.26 33.50 7.74
CA PRO A 400 -1.18 33.29 7.61
C PRO A 400 -1.74 32.39 8.72
N ALA A 401 -2.91 32.74 9.24
CA ALA A 401 -3.58 31.94 10.26
C ALA A 401 -3.86 30.52 9.73
N GLY A 402 -3.55 29.50 10.53
CA GLY A 402 -3.64 28.08 10.16
C GLY A 402 -2.33 27.46 9.67
N MET A 403 -1.37 28.26 9.22
CA MET A 403 -0.10 27.73 8.69
C MET A 403 0.70 27.01 9.78
N VAL A 404 1.24 25.83 9.46
CA VAL A 404 2.08 25.04 10.38
C VAL A 404 3.46 25.67 10.54
N LEU A 405 3.77 26.12 11.76
CA LEU A 405 5.01 26.80 12.12
C LEU A 405 6.09 25.83 12.59
N SER A 406 5.70 24.77 13.30
CA SER A 406 6.63 23.76 13.81
C SER A 406 5.94 22.42 13.99
N GLN A 407 6.76 21.37 14.07
CA GLN A 407 6.31 20.00 14.30
C GLN A 407 7.23 19.32 15.33
N SER A 408 6.71 18.31 16.01
CA SER A 408 7.48 17.43 16.89
C SER A 408 6.85 16.03 16.90
N PRO A 409 7.57 14.97 16.52
CA PRO A 409 8.99 14.94 16.15
C PRO A 409 9.35 15.69 14.85
N ASN A 410 10.64 15.98 14.66
CA ASN A 410 11.15 16.68 13.48
C ASN A 410 11.00 15.80 12.23
N SER A 411 10.89 16.44 11.07
CA SER A 411 10.91 15.76 9.77
C SER A 411 12.13 14.85 9.60
N GLY A 412 11.92 13.68 9.00
CA GLY A 412 12.92 12.62 8.82
C GLY A 412 13.19 11.76 10.06
N THR A 413 12.63 12.11 11.23
CA THR A 413 12.73 11.26 12.42
C THR A 413 12.02 9.94 12.17
N THR A 414 12.65 8.82 12.51
CA THR A 414 12.02 7.49 12.43
C THR A 414 11.28 7.21 13.73
N VAL A 415 10.00 6.86 13.61
CA VAL A 415 9.12 6.56 14.75
C VAL A 415 8.31 5.30 14.45
N ASP A 416 7.72 4.71 15.48
CA ASP A 416 6.83 3.57 15.32
C ASP A 416 5.55 4.00 14.59
N GLU A 417 5.05 3.14 13.71
CA GLU A 417 3.78 3.35 13.01
C GLU A 417 2.64 3.60 14.01
N GLY A 418 1.74 4.52 13.68
CA GLY A 418 0.69 4.99 14.58
C GLY A 418 1.16 6.01 15.63
N SER A 419 2.44 6.38 15.68
CA SER A 419 2.91 7.47 16.55
C SER A 419 2.26 8.80 16.21
N SER A 420 2.11 9.67 17.22
CA SER A 420 1.55 11.00 17.05
C SER A 420 2.61 12.06 16.77
N VAL A 421 2.32 12.99 15.85
CA VAL A 421 3.15 14.17 15.57
C VAL A 421 2.38 15.43 15.98
N ASN A 422 2.93 16.16 16.94
CA ASN A 422 2.37 17.41 17.41
C ASN A 422 2.78 18.55 16.47
N ILE A 423 1.92 19.56 16.32
CA ILE A 423 2.22 20.74 15.50
C ILE A 423 1.86 22.04 16.24
N ALA A 424 2.57 23.11 15.92
CA ALA A 424 2.16 24.47 16.26
C ALA A 424 1.73 25.20 14.99
N VAL A 425 0.56 25.84 15.02
CA VAL A 425 0.00 26.61 13.90
C VAL A 425 -0.05 28.11 14.23
N SER A 426 0.08 28.93 13.19
CA SER A 426 -0.06 30.38 13.31
C SER A 426 -1.50 30.77 13.65
N ASN A 427 -1.68 31.68 14.61
CA ASN A 427 -2.95 32.37 14.84
C ASN A 427 -3.03 33.73 14.11
N GLY A 428 -1.99 34.13 13.37
CA GLY A 428 -1.91 35.39 12.63
C GLY A 428 -1.80 36.65 13.49
N MET A 429 -1.54 36.51 14.80
CA MET A 429 -1.50 37.63 15.74
C MET A 429 -0.12 38.30 15.77
N VAL A 430 -0.11 39.60 15.48
CA VAL A 430 1.07 40.47 15.54
C VAL A 430 0.89 41.55 16.60
N SER A 431 2.00 42.09 17.11
CA SER A 431 1.96 43.16 18.11
C SER A 431 1.57 44.47 17.46
N VAL A 432 0.59 45.18 18.02
CA VAL A 432 0.19 46.52 17.60
C VAL A 432 1.26 47.52 18.06
N PRO A 433 1.93 48.26 17.16
CA PRO A 433 2.87 49.31 17.55
C PRO A 433 2.20 50.41 18.39
N ASN A 434 2.95 51.02 19.30
CA ASN A 434 2.52 52.24 19.96
C ASN A 434 2.91 53.45 19.11
N VAL A 435 1.93 54.21 18.65
CA VAL A 435 2.09 55.42 17.81
C VAL A 435 1.50 56.66 18.49
N VAL A 436 1.10 56.57 19.76
CA VAL A 436 0.65 57.73 20.54
C VAL A 436 1.81 58.72 20.70
N GLY A 437 1.58 59.98 20.34
CA GLY A 437 2.59 61.04 20.32
C GLY A 437 3.31 61.22 18.98
N ASP A 438 3.17 60.30 18.04
CA ASP A 438 3.72 60.46 16.68
C ASP A 438 2.87 61.43 15.84
N THR A 439 3.43 61.91 14.73
CA THR A 439 2.63 62.59 13.70
C THR A 439 1.73 61.58 12.96
N GLU A 440 0.58 62.03 12.45
CA GLU A 440 -0.33 61.19 11.65
C GLU A 440 0.41 60.44 10.53
N ALA A 441 1.30 61.11 9.81
CA ALA A 441 2.08 60.51 8.73
C ALA A 441 3.02 59.39 9.22
N GLN A 442 3.71 59.60 10.34
CA GLN A 442 4.57 58.59 10.96
C GLN A 442 3.76 57.41 11.51
N ALA A 443 2.68 57.69 12.23
CA ALA A 443 1.79 56.70 12.80
C ALA A 443 1.19 55.80 11.71
N ASN A 444 0.72 56.41 10.62
CA ASN A 444 0.16 55.68 9.49
C ASN A 444 1.21 54.77 8.82
N ALA A 445 2.42 55.29 8.57
CA ALA A 445 3.52 54.50 8.02
C ALA A 445 3.89 53.32 8.94
N THR A 446 4.02 53.55 10.24
CA THR A 446 4.36 52.50 11.22
C THR A 446 3.33 51.40 11.28
N LEU A 447 2.03 51.75 11.32
CA LEU A 447 0.94 50.78 11.42
C LEU A 447 0.74 49.99 10.11
N ILE A 448 0.82 50.65 8.95
CA ILE A 448 0.75 49.97 7.64
C ILE A 448 1.92 49.02 7.47
N ASN A 449 3.15 49.44 7.81
CA ASN A 449 4.34 48.57 7.73
C ASN A 449 4.25 47.37 8.68
N ALA A 450 3.58 47.52 9.82
CA ALA A 450 3.27 46.42 10.74
C ALA A 450 2.10 45.52 10.25
N GLY A 451 1.48 45.85 9.11
CA GLY A 451 0.43 45.07 8.48
C GLY A 451 -0.98 45.38 8.98
N PHE A 452 -1.22 46.56 9.55
CA PHE A 452 -2.55 46.99 10.01
C PHE A 452 -3.20 47.99 9.06
N ASN A 453 -4.54 47.99 9.04
CA ASN A 453 -5.33 49.01 8.37
C ASN A 453 -5.56 50.19 9.31
N VAL A 454 -5.41 51.43 8.84
CA VAL A 454 -5.49 52.62 9.71
C VAL A 454 -6.79 53.38 9.47
N GLN A 455 -7.51 53.70 10.55
CA GLN A 455 -8.65 54.62 10.53
C GLN A 455 -8.31 55.88 11.33
N VAL A 456 -8.53 57.05 10.75
CA VAL A 456 -8.24 58.34 11.41
C VAL A 456 -9.52 58.98 11.90
N ILE A 457 -9.54 59.40 13.17
CA ILE A 457 -10.58 60.23 13.77
C ILE A 457 -9.96 61.55 14.21
N ASN A 458 -10.54 62.65 13.76
CA ASN A 458 -10.07 63.99 14.13
C ASN A 458 -10.75 64.47 15.41
N GLN A 459 -9.96 64.98 16.35
CA GLN A 459 -10.45 65.54 17.61
C GLN A 459 -9.79 66.89 17.90
N PRO A 460 -10.57 67.97 18.15
CA PRO A 460 -10.02 69.23 18.60
C PRO A 460 -9.22 69.07 19.91
N SER A 461 -7.98 69.56 19.94
CA SER A 461 -7.10 69.50 21.11
C SER A 461 -6.22 70.75 21.22
N SER A 462 -5.67 70.98 22.41
CA SER A 462 -4.59 71.95 22.65
C SER A 462 -3.22 71.48 22.15
N ASP A 463 -3.06 70.20 21.85
CA ASP A 463 -1.83 69.63 21.31
C ASP A 463 -1.56 70.08 19.87
N PRO A 464 -0.30 70.02 19.38
CA PRO A 464 0.04 70.38 18.01
C PRO A 464 -0.82 69.60 17.00
N ALA A 465 -1.39 70.32 16.02
CA ALA A 465 -2.22 69.71 14.99
C ALA A 465 -1.46 68.61 14.23
N GLY A 466 -2.11 67.48 13.99
CA GLY A 466 -1.51 66.31 13.35
C GLY A 466 -0.82 65.32 14.32
N THR A 467 -0.85 65.57 15.63
CA THR A 467 -0.31 64.64 16.64
C THR A 467 -1.34 63.57 17.00
N VAL A 468 -0.92 62.30 17.13
CA VAL A 468 -1.78 61.21 17.61
C VAL A 468 -1.98 61.30 19.12
N LEU A 469 -3.23 61.48 19.53
CA LEU A 469 -3.68 61.61 20.92
C LEU A 469 -3.96 60.25 21.57
N ALA A 470 -4.54 59.34 20.79
CA ALA A 470 -4.94 58.02 21.25
C ALA A 470 -4.94 57.04 20.08
N GLN A 471 -4.86 55.75 20.41
CA GLN A 471 -5.04 54.66 19.45
C GLN A 471 -5.91 53.56 20.05
N SER A 472 -6.56 52.78 19.20
CA SER A 472 -7.27 51.55 19.57
C SER A 472 -7.13 50.52 18.45
N PRO A 473 -6.64 49.29 18.72
CA PRO A 473 -6.14 48.78 20.00
C PRO A 473 -4.90 49.51 20.55
N ASN A 474 -4.68 49.40 21.86
CA ASN A 474 -3.53 50.01 22.54
C ASN A 474 -2.20 49.41 22.07
N GLY A 475 -1.12 50.20 22.12
CA GLY A 475 0.22 49.73 21.80
C GLY A 475 0.64 48.55 22.68
N GLY A 476 1.29 47.55 22.08
CA GLY A 476 1.70 46.31 22.73
C GLY A 476 0.60 45.25 22.84
N SER A 477 -0.65 45.56 22.48
CA SER A 477 -1.70 44.55 22.34
C SER A 477 -1.45 43.64 21.13
N LYS A 478 -2.13 42.50 21.07
CA LYS A 478 -2.06 41.55 19.94
C LYS A 478 -3.31 41.68 19.09
N ALA A 479 -3.14 41.80 17.79
CA ALA A 479 -4.23 41.82 16.83
C ALA A 479 -3.82 41.08 15.55
N GLN A 480 -4.81 40.57 14.82
CA GLN A 480 -4.57 39.88 13.57
C GLN A 480 -3.98 40.84 12.53
N LYS A 481 -3.07 40.34 11.69
CA LYS A 481 -2.59 41.09 10.53
C LYS A 481 -3.79 41.46 9.63
N GLY A 482 -3.87 42.72 9.21
CA GLY A 482 -5.01 43.29 8.47
C GLY A 482 -6.12 43.85 9.36
N ALA A 483 -6.03 43.71 10.69
CA ALA A 483 -6.98 44.35 11.60
C ALA A 483 -6.91 45.88 11.49
N GLN A 484 -8.03 46.54 11.80
CA GLN A 484 -8.13 47.98 11.82
C GLN A 484 -7.61 48.55 13.15
N VAL A 485 -6.70 49.52 13.08
CA VAL A 485 -6.25 50.35 14.19
C VAL A 485 -6.78 51.76 13.97
N THR A 486 -7.58 52.25 14.91
CA THR A 486 -8.10 53.62 14.91
C THR A 486 -7.12 54.53 15.64
N ILE A 487 -6.69 55.62 15.01
CA ILE A 487 -5.91 56.68 15.64
C ILE A 487 -6.75 57.95 15.76
N THR A 488 -6.70 58.58 16.93
CA THR A 488 -7.31 59.88 17.18
C THR A 488 -6.25 60.96 17.01
N VAL A 489 -6.45 61.90 16.09
CA VAL A 489 -5.46 62.92 15.72
C VAL A 489 -5.95 64.30 16.15
N ALA A 490 -5.04 65.09 16.72
CA ALA A 490 -5.29 66.46 17.15
C ALA A 490 -5.59 67.38 15.96
N THR A 491 -6.71 68.09 16.03
CA THR A 491 -7.02 69.22 15.15
C THR A 491 -7.03 70.53 15.95
N ALA A 492 -6.77 71.65 15.28
CA ALA A 492 -6.78 72.95 15.92
C ALA A 492 -8.16 73.27 16.54
N LEU A 493 -8.17 73.83 17.76
CA LEU A 493 -9.38 74.40 18.35
C LEU A 493 -9.91 75.53 17.46
N ALA A 494 -11.22 75.52 17.19
CA ALA A 494 -11.85 76.63 16.48
C ALA A 494 -11.62 77.93 17.29
N ALA A 495 -11.16 78.98 16.63
CA ALA A 495 -11.07 80.30 17.25
C ALA A 495 -12.47 80.73 17.71
N PRO A 496 -12.62 81.35 18.91
CA PRO A 496 -13.91 81.87 19.33
C PRO A 496 -14.42 82.87 18.29
N GLU A 497 -15.69 82.71 17.87
CA GLU A 497 -16.33 83.67 16.96
C GLU A 497 -16.27 85.08 17.58
N PRO A 498 -15.93 86.13 16.80
CA PRO A 498 -15.99 87.48 17.31
C PRO A 498 -17.45 87.83 17.66
N ASP A 499 -17.63 88.37 18.87
CA ASP A 499 -18.90 88.75 19.48
C ASP A 499 -19.79 89.53 18.50
N ARG A 500 -20.95 88.97 18.14
CA ARG A 500 -21.91 89.58 17.18
C ARG A 500 -22.72 90.72 17.82
N ALA A 501 -22.14 91.47 18.74
CA ALA A 501 -22.79 92.54 19.49
C ALA A 501 -22.29 93.93 19.06
N ASN A 502 -22.29 94.25 17.76
CA ASN A 502 -22.30 95.65 17.26
C ASN A 502 -22.41 95.76 15.73
N GLN A 503 -23.51 95.29 15.14
CA GLN A 503 -23.87 95.71 13.78
C GLN A 503 -25.23 96.41 13.82
N ALA A 504 -25.18 97.72 13.52
CA ALA A 504 -26.35 98.58 13.39
C ALA A 504 -27.25 98.12 12.21
N PRO A 505 -28.59 98.26 12.31
CA PRO A 505 -29.49 97.81 11.27
C PRO A 505 -29.39 98.71 10.03
N PRO A 506 -29.35 98.17 8.79
CA PRO A 506 -29.53 98.98 7.59
C PRO A 506 -31.02 99.29 7.37
N ALA A 507 -31.26 100.50 6.85
CA ALA A 507 -32.56 101.10 6.61
C ALA A 507 -33.32 100.45 5.42
N ASP A 508 -34.65 100.49 5.54
CA ASP A 508 -35.66 100.09 4.58
C ASP A 508 -35.76 101.10 3.40
N PRO A 509 -35.93 100.63 2.15
CA PRO A 509 -36.86 101.32 1.26
C PRO A 509 -37.76 100.39 0.41
N GLN A 510 -39.06 100.47 0.68
CA GLN A 510 -40.20 100.62 -0.25
C GLN A 510 -40.14 99.99 -1.66
N ASN A 511 -40.90 98.89 -1.80
CA ASN A 511 -42.02 98.64 -2.74
C ASN A 511 -42.02 99.34 -4.13
N GLN A 512 -42.00 98.56 -5.22
CA GLN A 512 -43.07 98.64 -6.24
C GLN A 512 -43.14 97.45 -7.22
N ALA A 513 -44.38 97.05 -7.44
CA ALA A 513 -44.97 96.01 -8.28
C ALA A 513 -44.51 95.87 -9.75
N GLY A 514 -44.61 94.62 -10.25
CA GLY A 514 -45.41 94.32 -11.44
C GLY A 514 -44.69 93.65 -12.61
N GLY A 515 -45.18 92.47 -13.05
CA GLY A 515 -45.05 92.05 -14.46
C GLY A 515 -44.61 90.62 -14.76
N VAL A 516 -45.56 89.70 -14.62
CA VAL A 516 -45.78 88.38 -15.28
C VAL A 516 -44.91 88.02 -16.51
N ALA A 517 -44.34 86.79 -16.54
CA ALA A 517 -44.73 85.66 -17.42
C ALA A 517 -43.60 84.63 -17.69
N ASP A 518 -43.98 83.35 -17.51
CA ASP A 518 -43.59 82.11 -18.19
C ASP A 518 -42.13 81.61 -18.31
N GLY A 519 -41.96 80.31 -18.03
CA GLY A 519 -41.01 79.47 -18.79
C GLY A 519 -40.19 78.43 -18.01
N GLN A 520 -40.78 77.25 -17.80
CA GLN A 520 -40.16 75.90 -17.90
C GLN A 520 -38.95 75.47 -17.02
N SER A 521 -39.28 74.48 -16.17
CA SER A 521 -38.77 73.10 -16.19
C SER A 521 -37.33 72.80 -15.73
N ALA A 522 -37.20 72.22 -14.52
CA ALA A 522 -36.75 70.82 -14.31
C ALA A 522 -36.52 70.52 -12.80
N SER A 523 -37.26 69.53 -12.29
CA SER A 523 -37.05 68.83 -11.00
C SER A 523 -35.95 67.73 -11.17
N PRO A 524 -35.54 66.93 -10.16
CA PRO A 524 -36.11 66.77 -8.81
C PRO A 524 -35.11 66.61 -7.63
N THR A 525 -35.63 66.83 -6.43
CA THR A 525 -35.12 66.23 -5.18
C THR A 525 -36.33 65.59 -4.50
N ALA A 526 -36.28 64.29 -4.26
CA ALA A 526 -37.30 63.58 -3.49
C ALA A 526 -36.60 62.74 -2.41
N THR A 527 -36.75 63.20 -1.18
CA THR A 527 -36.36 62.49 0.04
C THR A 527 -37.50 61.56 0.46
N ALA A 528 -37.07 60.39 0.93
CA ALA A 528 -37.77 59.29 1.56
C ALA A 528 -39.09 59.57 2.31
N THR A 529 -40.03 58.64 2.18
CA THR A 529 -40.87 58.19 3.29
C THR A 529 -41.35 56.74 3.04
N ALA A 530 -41.19 55.88 4.04
CA ALA A 530 -41.64 54.49 4.05
C ALA A 530 -43.18 54.36 4.05
N PRO A 531 -43.71 53.15 3.76
CA PRO A 531 -44.37 52.43 4.86
C PRO A 531 -44.22 50.89 4.82
N ALA A 532 -44.57 50.27 5.95
CA ALA A 532 -44.55 48.85 6.27
C ALA A 532 -45.77 48.06 5.74
N LEU A 533 -45.60 46.74 5.51
CA LEU A 533 -46.29 45.62 6.20
C LEU A 533 -46.25 44.29 5.40
N THR A 534 -46.48 43.19 6.15
CA THR A 534 -46.71 41.75 5.83
C THR A 534 -45.45 40.93 5.59
N ASP A 535 -44.96 40.11 6.52
CA ASP A 535 -45.54 38.93 7.23
C ASP A 535 -45.77 37.74 6.28
N ASP A 536 -44.85 36.77 6.33
CA ASP A 536 -44.96 35.47 5.71
C ASP A 536 -44.39 34.41 6.68
N GLY A 537 -45.15 33.34 6.90
CA GLY A 537 -44.98 32.40 7.99
C GLY A 537 -44.26 31.09 7.63
N GLY A 538 -44.32 30.13 8.58
CA GLY A 538 -44.07 28.69 8.36
C GLY A 538 -42.68 28.21 8.79
N VAL A 539 -42.45 27.76 10.04
CA VAL A 539 -42.69 26.41 10.63
C VAL A 539 -41.61 25.37 10.24
N ILE A 540 -40.65 25.05 11.14
CA ILE A 540 -40.46 23.82 12.01
C ILE A 540 -40.32 22.50 11.18
N VAL A 541 -39.45 21.50 11.40
CA VAL A 541 -38.82 20.85 12.57
C VAL A 541 -37.60 20.02 12.09
N GLY A 542 -36.62 19.76 12.96
CA GLY A 542 -35.54 18.76 12.77
C GLY A 542 -36.05 17.30 12.77
N PRO A 543 -35.24 16.29 13.16
CA PRO A 543 -34.03 16.34 14.00
C PRO A 543 -32.70 16.52 13.25
#